data_AF-A0A9Q5STF0-F1
#
_entry.id   AF-A0A9Q5STF0-F1
#
_cell.length_a   1.000
_cell.length_b   1.000
_cell.length_c   1.000
_cell.angle_alpha   90.00
_cell.angle_beta   90.00
_cell.angle_gamma   90.00
#
_symmetry.space_group_name_H-M   'P 1'
#
loop_
_entity.id
_entity.type
_entity.pdbx_description
1 polymer ?
#
loop_
_entity_poly.entity_id
_entity_poly.type
_entity_poly.pdbx_seq_one_letter_code
_entity_poly.pdbx_strand_id
1 'polypeptide(L)' 'MDIKEKTGNFLLDIAKLIFAGIIIGGIMTEEINRWVLYLLGLFAFVLIIVIGFVLCSQVKKED' A
#
# COMPACT_ATOMS: atom_id res chain seq x y z
N MET A 1 21.13 -5.35 -6.31
CA MET A 1 19.86 -4.67 -5.99
C MET A 1 20.19 -3.45 -5.18
N ASP A 2 19.86 -2.29 -5.73
CA ASP A 2 20.02 -1.00 -5.07
C ASP A 2 19.12 -0.93 -3.82
N ILE A 3 19.55 -0.22 -2.78
CA ILE A 3 18.80 -0.10 -1.52
C ILE A 3 17.43 0.54 -1.78
N LYS A 4 17.32 1.51 -2.68
CA LYS A 4 16.05 2.18 -2.99
C LYS A 4 15.09 1.23 -3.71
N GLU A 5 15.60 0.31 -4.54
CA GLU A 5 14.79 -0.72 -5.22
C GLU A 5 14.19 -1.69 -4.21
N LYS A 6 15.01 -2.14 -3.24
CA LYS A 6 14.58 -3.03 -2.18
C LYS A 6 13.54 -2.37 -1.26
N THR A 7 13.75 -1.09 -0.93
CA THR A 7 12.76 -0.31 -0.17
C THR A 7 11.48 -0.11 -0.96
N GLY A 8 11.56 0.18 -2.27
CA GLY A 8 10.39 0.32 -3.14
C GLY A 8 9.56 -0.96 -3.21
N ASN A 9 10.20 -2.11 -3.40
CA ASN A 9 9.53 -3.42 -3.38
C ASN A 9 8.91 -3.72 -2.00
N PHE A 10 9.60 -3.37 -0.92
CA PHE A 10 9.06 -3.52 0.44
C PHE A 10 7.79 -2.68 0.67
N LEU A 11 7.78 -1.43 0.19
CA LEU A 11 6.58 -0.56 0.23
C LEU A 11 5.42 -1.17 -0.57
N LEU A 12 5.68 -1.74 -1.75
CA LEU A 12 4.65 -2.41 -2.55
C LEU A 12 4.10 -3.69 -1.88
N ASP A 13 4.93 -4.41 -1.12
CA ASP A 13 4.45 -5.54 -0.34
C ASP A 13 3.60 -5.09 0.86
N ILE A 14 3.96 -4.00 1.53
CA ILE A 14 3.09 -3.38 2.54
C ILE A 14 1.74 -2.96 1.94
N ALA A 15 1.73 -2.41 0.72
CA ALA A 15 0.47 -2.07 0.05
C ALA A 15 -0.45 -3.29 -0.09
N LYS A 16 0.07 -4.46 -0.47
CA LYS A 16 -0.73 -5.70 -0.54
C LYS A 16 -1.31 -6.08 0.83
N LEU A 17 -0.53 -5.91 1.91
CA LEU A 17 -1.01 -6.17 3.28
C LEU A 17 -2.14 -5.21 3.69
N ILE A 18 -2.05 -3.93 3.33
CA ILE A 18 -3.12 -2.95 3.55
C ILE A 18 -4.38 -3.38 2.80
N PHE A 19 -4.25 -3.77 1.53
CA PHE A 19 -5.39 -4.24 0.73
C PHE A 19 -6.07 -5.45 1.37
N ALA A 20 -5.30 -6.44 1.81
CA ALA A 20 -5.82 -7.60 2.53
C ALA A 20 -6.56 -7.18 3.81
N GLY A 21 -6.00 -6.22 4.57
CA GLY A 21 -6.64 -5.66 5.76
C GLY A 21 -7.99 -5.01 5.49
N ILE A 22 -8.13 -4.28 4.37
CA ILE A 22 -9.40 -3.68 3.94
C ILE A 22 -10.44 -4.76 3.64
N ILE A 23 -10.07 -5.81 2.90
CA ILE A 23 -10.98 -6.91 2.58
C ILE A 23 -11.42 -7.64 3.85
N ILE A 24 -10.48 -7.99 4.73
CA ILE A 24 -10.76 -8.70 5.99
C ILE A 24 -11.64 -7.83 6.90
N GLY A 25 -11.31 -6.56 7.06
CA GLY A 25 -12.13 -5.64 7.87
C GLY A 25 -13.51 -5.39 7.27
N GLY A 26 -13.66 -5.48 5.94
CA GLY A 26 -14.96 -5.37 5.27
C GLY A 26 -15.89 -6.57 5.46
N ILE A 27 -15.33 -7.77 5.68
CA ILE A 27 -16.10 -9.00 5.95
C ILE A 27 -16.33 -9.25 7.45
N MET A 28 -15.66 -8.50 8.33
CA MET A 28 -15.89 -8.59 9.77
C MET A 28 -17.31 -8.15 10.14
N THR A 29 -17.91 -8.87 11.08
CA THR A 29 -19.27 -8.62 11.57
C THR A 29 -19.35 -7.55 12.66
N GLU A 30 -18.21 -6.98 13.06
CA GLU A 30 -18.19 -5.87 14.01
C GLU A 30 -18.87 -4.63 13.43
N GLU A 31 -19.39 -3.77 14.31
CA GLU A 31 -20.04 -2.50 13.98
C GLU A 31 -19.03 -1.43 13.54
N ILE A 32 -18.12 -1.77 12.64
CA ILE A 32 -17.18 -0.83 12.04
C ILE A 32 -17.89 -0.11 10.89
N ASN A 33 -17.79 1.21 10.87
CA ASN A 33 -18.31 1.99 9.75
C ASN A 33 -17.52 1.67 8.47
N ARG A 34 -18.15 0.87 7.59
CA ARG A 34 -17.58 0.38 6.34
C ARG A 34 -17.12 1.50 5.42
N TRP A 35 -17.81 2.65 5.42
CA TRP A 35 -17.40 3.80 4.60
C TRP A 35 -16.06 4.37 5.03
N VAL A 36 -15.86 4.50 6.35
CA VAL A 36 -14.59 4.97 6.90
C VAL A 36 -13.49 3.96 6.62
N LEU A 37 -13.77 2.66 6.80
CA LEU A 37 -12.82 1.59 6.51
C LEU A 37 -12.37 1.59 5.06
N TYR A 38 -13.30 1.67 4.11
CA TYR A 38 -12.96 1.70 2.69
C TYR A 38 -12.27 2.98 2.27
N LEU A 39 -12.73 4.16 2.72
CA LEU A 39 -12.12 5.43 2.32
C LEU A 39 -10.71 5.60 2.90
N LEU A 40 -10.55 5.38 4.21
CA LEU A 40 -9.26 5.54 4.88
C LEU A 40 -8.27 4.45 4.41
N GLY A 41 -8.75 3.23 4.28
CA GLY A 41 -7.96 2.11 3.78
C GLY A 41 -7.51 2.33 2.33
N LEU A 42 -8.42 2.70 1.43
CA LEU A 42 -8.09 2.94 0.03
C LEU A 42 -7.14 4.15 -0.10
N PHE A 43 -7.33 5.20 0.69
CA PHE A 43 -6.42 6.35 0.72
C PHE A 43 -5.01 5.94 1.15
N ALA A 44 -4.87 5.20 2.24
CA ALA A 44 -3.58 4.70 2.71
C ALA A 44 -2.92 3.75 1.69
N PHE A 45 -3.70 2.87 1.06
CA PHE A 45 -3.24 1.95 0.01
C PHE A 45 -2.67 2.70 -1.19
N VAL A 46 -3.39 3.68 -1.72
CA VAL A 46 -2.96 4.48 -2.87
C VAL A 46 -1.69 5.27 -2.53
N LEU A 47 -1.61 5.89 -1.34
CA LEU A 47 -0.41 6.62 -0.92
C LEU A 47 0.83 5.72 -0.90
N ILE A 48 0.75 4.53 -0.31
CA ILE A 48 1.91 3.62 -0.24
C ILE A 48 2.29 3.11 -1.63
N ILE A 49 1.32 2.81 -2.50
CA ILE A 49 1.63 2.41 -3.89
C ILE A 49 2.37 3.51 -4.62
N VAL A 50 1.91 4.76 -4.54
CA VAL A 50 2.54 5.89 -5.22
C VAL A 50 3.97 6.08 -4.72
N ILE A 51 4.19 6.04 -3.40
CA ILE A 51 5.54 6.17 -2.81
C ILE A 51 6.43 5.01 -3.25
N GLY A 52 5.94 3.77 -3.18
CA GLY A 52 6.68 2.58 -3.59
C GLY A 52 7.07 2.61 -5.08
N PHE A 53 6.14 3.04 -5.93
CA PHE A 53 6.37 3.14 -7.38
C PHE A 53 7.33 4.29 -7.72
N VAL A 54 7.21 5.44 -7.07
CA VAL A 54 8.16 6.56 -7.24
C VAL A 54 9.57 6.11 -6.84
N LEU A 55 9.72 5.44 -5.70
CA LEU A 55 11.02 5.00 -5.22
C LEU A 55 11.66 3.96 -6.15
N CYS A 56 10.86 3.02 -6.66
CA CYS A 56 11.31 2.03 -7.64
C CYS A 56 11.64 2.66 -9.01
N SER A 57 10.85 3.66 -9.44
CA SER A 57 11.08 4.38 -10.70
C SER A 57 12.28 5.34 -10.66
N GLN A 58 12.68 5.83 -9.49
CA GLN A 58 13.87 6.68 -9.32
C GLN A 58 15.16 5.87 -9.52
N VAL A 59 15.20 4.60 -9.07
CA VAL A 59 16.32 3.69 -9.32
C VAL A 59 16.56 3.51 -10.81
N LYS A 60 15.48 3.32 -11.58
CA LYS A 60 15.56 3.05 -13.02
C LYS A 60 16.07 4.24 -13.85
N LYS A 61 16.21 5.43 -13.26
CA LYS A 61 16.74 6.64 -13.93
C LYS A 61 18.21 6.91 -13.59
N GLU A 62 18.78 6.21 -12.61
CA GLU A 62 20.20 6.35 -12.22
C GLU A 62 21.11 5.33 -12.93
N ASP A 63 20.56 4.46 -13.79
CA ASP A 63 21.30 3.57 -14.71
C ASP A 63 21.38 4.13 -16.14
#